data_AF-A0A1D1XFH6-F1
#
_entry.id   AF-A0A1D1XFH6-F1
#
_cell.length_a   1.000
_cell.length_b   1.000
_cell.length_c   1.000
_cell.angle_alpha   90.00
_cell.angle_beta   90.00
_cell.angle_gamma   90.00
#
_symmetry.space_group_name_H-M   'P 1'
#
loop_
_entity.id
_entity.type
_entity.pdbx_description
1 polymer ?
#
loop_
_entity_poly.entity_id
_entity_poly.type
_entity_poly.pdbx_seq_one_letter_code
_entity_poly.pdbx_strand_id
1 'polypeptide(L)'
;KQIKDEKATAHDIMKDVEDKISYTNIQQHTLEQQYQEELRVHDEILQMLADTEKKVSLGEAIIEETKQLQELARQTAESEKVYATLGEEIQKRFTCPDCQVNNMRVLEGTLPGGGEG
;
A
#
# COMPACT_ATOMS: atom_id res chain seq x y z
N LYS A 1 74.01 -10.38 39.20
CA LYS A 1 73.90 -9.86 37.81
C LYS A 1 72.78 -10.58 37.07
N GLN A 2 72.87 -11.91 36.93
CA GLN A 2 71.87 -12.80 36.31
C GLN A 2 70.41 -12.56 36.77
N ILE A 3 70.14 -12.54 38.08
CA ILE A 3 68.79 -12.30 38.64
C ILE A 3 68.22 -10.91 38.26
N LYS A 4 69.09 -9.90 38.09
CA LYS A 4 68.66 -8.54 37.74
C LYS A 4 68.29 -8.44 36.26
N ASP A 5 69.02 -9.17 35.42
CA ASP A 5 68.79 -9.22 33.97
C ASP A 5 67.49 -10.02 33.66
N GLU A 6 67.27 -11.15 34.34
CA GLU A 6 66.02 -11.93 34.24
C GLU A 6 64.79 -11.14 34.68
N LYS A 7 64.92 -10.35 35.77
CA LYS A 7 63.83 -9.49 36.26
C LYS A 7 63.50 -8.36 35.28
N ALA A 8 64.50 -7.81 34.58
CA ALA A 8 64.29 -6.81 33.54
C ALA A 8 63.57 -7.42 32.33
N THR A 9 63.99 -8.60 31.87
CA THR A 9 63.32 -9.34 30.78
C THR A 9 61.88 -9.71 31.12
N ALA A 10 61.60 -10.14 32.36
CA ALA A 10 60.24 -10.43 32.80
C ALA A 10 59.35 -9.18 32.79
N HIS A 11 59.89 -8.02 33.19
CA HIS A 11 59.16 -6.75 33.15
C HIS A 11 58.80 -6.35 31.71
N ASP A 12 59.74 -6.46 30.78
CA ASP A 12 59.51 -6.11 29.37
C ASP A 12 58.43 -7.01 28.74
N ILE A 13 58.45 -8.31 29.05
CA ILE A 13 57.42 -9.26 28.61
C ILE A 13 56.05 -8.91 29.20
N MET A 14 55.97 -8.61 30.50
CA MET A 14 54.70 -8.23 31.13
C MET A 14 54.12 -6.97 30.49
N LYS A 15 54.95 -5.97 30.20
CA LYS A 15 54.53 -4.73 29.55
C LYS A 15 54.01 -4.97 28.13
N ASP A 16 54.70 -5.78 27.32
CA ASP A 16 54.23 -6.15 25.97
C ASP A 16 52.88 -6.88 26.02
N VAL A 17 52.68 -7.76 27.01
CA VAL A 17 51.39 -8.44 27.22
C VAL A 17 50.30 -7.45 27.63
N GLU A 18 50.58 -6.51 28.55
CA GLU A 18 49.64 -5.46 28.96
C GLU A 18 49.23 -4.57 27.78
N ASP A 19 50.19 -4.15 26.96
CA ASP A 19 49.94 -3.34 25.77
C ASP A 19 49.07 -4.10 24.76
N LYS A 20 49.33 -5.40 24.55
CA LYS A 20 48.51 -6.26 23.68
C LYS A 20 47.09 -6.46 24.22
N ILE A 21 46.93 -6.68 25.53
CA ILE A 21 45.61 -6.80 26.16
C ILE A 21 44.83 -5.49 25.98
N SER A 22 45.48 -4.35 26.24
CA SER A 22 44.88 -3.03 26.04
C SER A 22 44.42 -2.83 24.60
N TYR A 23 45.28 -3.17 23.63
CA TYR A 23 44.95 -3.10 22.20
C TYR A 23 43.77 -4.00 21.82
N THR A 24 43.78 -5.27 22.24
CA THR A 24 42.68 -6.21 21.99
C THR A 24 41.37 -5.72 22.60
N ASN A 25 41.40 -5.17 23.81
CA ASN A 25 40.20 -4.61 24.45
C ASN A 25 39.61 -3.44 23.64
N ILE A 26 40.45 -2.55 23.11
CA ILE A 26 40.00 -1.45 22.24
C ILE A 26 39.34 -1.99 20.97
N GLN A 27 39.97 -2.98 20.31
CA GLN A 27 39.41 -3.60 19.12
C GLN A 27 38.08 -4.30 19.41
N GLN A 28 37.99 -5.04 20.52
CA GLN A 28 36.77 -5.72 20.94
C GLN A 28 35.64 -4.73 21.18
N HIS A 29 35.88 -3.64 21.91
CA HIS A 29 34.89 -2.59 22.13
C HIS A 29 34.43 -1.94 20.82
N THR A 30 35.36 -1.72 19.89
CA THR A 30 35.03 -1.13 18.58
C THR A 30 34.13 -2.06 17.78
N LEU A 31 34.45 -3.36 17.72
CA LEU A 31 33.65 -4.34 17.02
C LEU A 31 32.27 -4.51 17.65
N GLU A 32 32.18 -4.49 18.98
CA GLU A 32 30.91 -4.59 19.69
C GLU A 32 30.00 -3.38 19.39
N GLN A 33 30.56 -2.17 19.34
CA GLN A 33 29.80 -0.98 18.92
C GLN A 33 29.29 -1.09 17.48
N GLN A 34 30.13 -1.57 16.55
CA GLN A 34 29.73 -1.78 15.16
C GLN A 34 28.60 -2.82 15.06
N TYR A 35 28.72 -3.93 15.80
CA TYR A 35 27.70 -4.97 15.81
C TYR A 35 26.35 -4.47 16.34
N GLN A 36 26.35 -3.66 17.39
CA GLN A 36 25.12 -3.06 17.91
C GLN A 36 24.46 -2.10 16.90
N GLU A 37 25.26 -1.34 16.16
CA GLU A 37 24.72 -0.46 15.12
C GLU A 37 24.13 -1.27 13.95
N GLU A 38 24.79 -2.34 13.52
CA GLU A 38 24.26 -3.24 12.50
C GLU A 38 22.95 -3.92 12.94
N LEU A 39 22.84 -4.32 14.21
CA LEU A 39 21.58 -4.84 14.77
C LEU A 39 20.46 -3.80 14.69
N ARG A 40 20.75 -2.54 15.03
CA ARG A 40 19.78 -1.44 14.94
C ARG A 40 19.30 -1.23 13.50
N VAL A 41 20.22 -1.20 12.55
CA VAL A 41 19.90 -1.06 11.11
C VAL A 41 19.08 -2.26 10.62
N HIS A 42 19.44 -3.48 11.04
CA HIS A 42 18.68 -4.68 10.71
C HIS A 42 17.23 -4.60 11.20
N ASP A 43 16.99 -4.15 12.44
CA ASP A 43 15.65 -4.00 12.99
C ASP A 43 14.84 -2.93 12.24
N GLU A 44 15.48 -1.82 11.85
CA GLU A 44 14.86 -0.80 10.99
C GLU A 44 14.46 -1.38 9.62
N ILE A 45 15.30 -2.23 9.02
CA ILE A 45 14.99 -2.90 7.75
C ILE A 45 13.81 -3.86 7.89
N LEU A 46 13.74 -4.65 8.96
CA LEU A 46 12.61 -5.53 9.22
C LEU A 46 11.29 -4.76 9.35
N GLN A 47 11.32 -3.62 10.02
CA GLN A 47 10.15 -2.76 10.14
C GLN A 47 9.71 -2.21 8.77
N MET A 48 10.66 -1.73 7.96
CA MET A 48 10.37 -1.25 6.59
C MET A 48 9.83 -2.36 5.68
N LEU A 49 10.34 -3.59 5.83
CA LEU A 49 9.84 -4.75 5.09
C LEU A 49 8.38 -5.03 5.45
N ALA A 50 8.06 -5.12 6.74
CA ALA A 50 6.69 -5.37 7.20
C ALA A 50 5.71 -4.29 6.70
N ASP A 51 6.13 -3.03 6.68
CA ASP A 51 5.30 -1.94 6.16
C ASP A 51 5.14 -2.00 4.64
N THR A 52 6.16 -2.46 3.92
CA THR A 52 6.09 -2.68 2.47
C THR A 52 5.16 -3.84 2.12
N GLU A 53 5.25 -4.95 2.85
CA GLU A 53 4.35 -6.10 2.67
C GLU A 53 2.88 -5.70 2.87
N LYS A 54 2.57 -4.94 3.92
CA LYS A 54 1.21 -4.40 4.13
C LYS A 54 0.72 -3.54 2.96
N LYS A 55 1.59 -2.68 2.42
CA LYS A 55 1.26 -1.83 1.26
C LYS A 55 1.01 -2.66 0.01
N VAL A 56 1.78 -3.72 -0.21
CA VAL A 56 1.58 -4.65 -1.33
C VAL A 56 0.22 -5.35 -1.20
N SER A 57 -0.09 -5.93 -0.04
CA SER A 57 -1.39 -6.58 0.18
C SER A 57 -2.57 -5.62 0.00
N LEU A 58 -2.45 -4.37 0.45
CA LEU A 58 -3.46 -3.35 0.21
C LEU A 58 -3.60 -3.01 -1.28
N GLY A 59 -2.48 -2.89 -1.99
CA GLY A 59 -2.46 -2.65 -3.44
C GLY A 59 -3.16 -3.75 -4.22
N GLU A 60 -2.94 -5.01 -3.86
CA GLU A 60 -3.62 -6.17 -4.46
C GLU A 60 -5.14 -6.12 -4.23
N ALA A 61 -5.57 -5.78 -3.01
CA ALA A 61 -6.99 -5.60 -2.71
C ALA A 61 -7.61 -4.46 -3.53
N ILE A 62 -6.93 -3.31 -3.65
CA ILE A 62 -7.39 -2.18 -4.47
C ILE A 62 -7.53 -2.59 -5.94
N ILE A 63 -6.59 -3.36 -6.48
CA ILE A 63 -6.66 -3.84 -7.86
C ILE A 63 -7.91 -4.70 -8.06
N GLU A 64 -8.21 -5.61 -7.12
CA GLU A 64 -9.38 -6.48 -7.22
C GLU A 64 -10.70 -5.70 -7.14
N GLU A 65 -10.82 -4.78 -6.17
CA GLU A 65 -11.98 -3.88 -6.06
C GLU A 65 -12.12 -3.01 -7.32
N THR A 66 -11.02 -2.54 -7.89
CA THR A 66 -11.05 -1.74 -9.13
C THR A 66 -11.57 -2.54 -10.31
N LYS A 67 -11.24 -3.83 -10.44
CA LYS A 67 -11.81 -4.69 -11.48
C LYS A 67 -13.32 -4.85 -11.31
N GLN A 68 -13.79 -5.03 -10.07
CA GLN A 68 -15.22 -5.14 -9.79
C GLN A 68 -15.95 -3.84 -10.15
N LEU A 69 -15.38 -2.68 -9.80
CA LEU A 69 -15.90 -1.37 -10.20
C LEU A 69 -15.95 -1.19 -11.73
N GLN A 70 -14.91 -1.62 -12.44
CA GLN A 70 -14.89 -1.56 -13.91
C GLN A 70 -15.99 -2.42 -14.54
N GLU A 71 -16.22 -3.62 -14.00
CA GLU A 71 -17.29 -4.50 -14.48
C GLU A 71 -18.68 -3.92 -14.18
N LEU A 72 -18.89 -3.38 -12.98
CA LEU A 72 -20.14 -2.69 -12.62
C LEU A 72 -20.41 -1.47 -13.51
N ALA A 73 -19.37 -0.69 -13.83
CA ALA A 73 -19.46 0.44 -14.75
C ALA A 73 -19.87 -0.02 -16.16
N ARG A 74 -19.30 -1.13 -16.64
CA ARG A 74 -19.66 -1.74 -17.93
C ARG A 74 -21.12 -2.18 -17.95
N GLN A 75 -21.58 -2.86 -16.90
CA GLN A 75 -22.97 -3.30 -16.79
C GLN A 75 -23.95 -2.13 -16.72
N THR A 76 -23.61 -1.09 -15.98
CA THR A 76 -24.40 0.14 -15.88
C THR A 76 -24.55 0.81 -17.25
N ALA A 77 -23.45 0.98 -17.99
CA ALA A 77 -23.47 1.59 -19.32
C ALA A 77 -24.33 0.79 -20.33
N GLU A 78 -24.25 -0.55 -20.30
CA GLU A 78 -25.13 -1.38 -21.13
C GLU A 78 -26.60 -1.22 -20.74
N SER A 79 -26.89 -1.18 -19.44
CA SER A 79 -28.26 -0.95 -18.95
C SER A 79 -28.80 0.41 -19.38
N GLU A 80 -28.00 1.48 -19.29
CA GLU A 80 -28.39 2.82 -19.73
C GLU A 80 -28.73 2.85 -21.23
N LYS A 81 -27.93 2.16 -22.05
CA LYS A 81 -28.19 2.02 -23.49
C LYS A 81 -29.49 1.29 -23.78
N VAL A 82 -29.77 0.20 -23.05
CA VAL A 82 -31.03 -0.54 -23.17
C VAL A 82 -32.21 0.37 -22.80
N TYR A 83 -32.12 1.10 -21.69
CA TYR A 83 -33.18 2.04 -21.27
C TYR A 83 -33.38 3.18 -22.26
N ALA A 84 -32.32 3.76 -22.81
CA ALA A 84 -32.42 4.78 -23.85
C ALA A 84 -33.13 4.24 -25.11
N THR A 85 -32.73 3.06 -25.57
CA THR A 85 -33.36 2.39 -26.73
C THR A 85 -34.84 2.10 -26.47
N LEU A 86 -35.16 1.58 -25.29
CA LEU A 86 -36.54 1.32 -24.89
C LEU A 86 -37.36 2.62 -24.85
N GLY A 87 -36.80 3.70 -24.30
CA GLY A 87 -37.42 5.02 -24.29
C GLY A 87 -37.77 5.52 -25.69
N GLU A 88 -36.84 5.38 -26.64
CA GLU A 88 -37.07 5.73 -28.05
C GLU A 88 -38.17 4.86 -28.70
N GLU A 89 -38.18 3.55 -28.43
CA GLU A 89 -39.20 2.64 -28.96
C GLU A 89 -40.59 2.98 -28.44
N ILE A 90 -40.70 3.24 -27.13
CA ILE A 90 -41.96 3.68 -26.53
C ILE A 90 -42.37 5.02 -27.18
N GLN A 91 -41.48 6.00 -27.27
CA GLN A 91 -41.80 7.27 -27.93
C GLN A 91 -42.32 7.10 -29.37
N LYS A 92 -41.70 6.23 -30.17
CA LYS A 92 -42.16 5.90 -31.53
C LYS A 92 -43.57 5.31 -31.53
N ARG A 93 -43.87 4.36 -30.64
CA ARG A 93 -45.21 3.72 -30.54
C ARG A 93 -46.32 4.69 -30.16
N PHE A 94 -46.01 5.71 -29.37
CA PHE A 94 -46.98 6.71 -28.92
C PHE A 94 -47.06 7.94 -29.83
N THR A 95 -46.26 8.02 -30.89
CA THR A 95 -46.33 9.11 -31.86
C THR A 95 -47.41 8.82 -32.91
N CYS A 96 -48.37 9.74 -33.06
CA CYS A 96 -49.43 9.62 -34.06
C CYS A 96 -48.81 9.68 -35.48
N PRO A 97 -49.07 8.72 -36.37
CA PRO A 97 -48.48 8.71 -37.72
C PRO A 97 -48.97 9.87 -38.60
N ASP A 98 -50.17 10.39 -38.36
CA ASP A 98 -50.79 11.42 -39.22
C ASP A 98 -50.35 12.85 -38.86
N CYS A 99 -50.12 13.14 -37.57
CA CYS A 99 -49.78 14.49 -37.10
C CYS A 99 -48.44 14.57 -36.33
N GLN A 100 -47.75 13.44 -36.15
CA GLN A 100 -46.47 13.31 -35.43
C GLN A 100 -46.46 13.82 -33.99
N VAL A 101 -47.64 14.04 -33.40
CA VAL A 101 -47.77 14.39 -31.99
C VAL A 101 -47.50 13.15 -31.13
N ASN A 102 -46.64 13.30 -30.11
CA ASN A 102 -46.40 12.26 -29.11
C ASN A 102 -47.55 12.25 -28.08
N ASN A 103 -48.39 11.21 -28.14
CA ASN A 103 -49.54 11.01 -27.27
C ASN A 103 -49.17 10.65 -25.82
N MET A 104 -47.90 10.35 -25.54
CA MET A 104 -47.42 10.04 -24.19
C MET A 104 -47.49 11.25 -23.23
N ARG A 105 -47.29 12.46 -23.74
CA ARG A 105 -47.48 13.70 -22.96
C ARG A 105 -48.93 13.93 -22.54
N VAL A 106 -49.88 13.39 -23.30
CA VAL A 106 -51.31 13.47 -22.96
C VAL A 106 -51.64 12.55 -21.78
N LEU A 107 -50.95 11.41 -21.67
CA LEU A 107 -51.08 10.46 -20.55
C LEU A 107 -50.52 11.02 -19.22
N GLU A 108 -49.42 11.79 -19.26
CA GLU A 108 -48.92 12.53 -18.09
C GLU A 108 -49.95 13.56 -17.59
N GLY A 109 -50.79 14.10 -18.48
CA GLY A 109 -51.90 14.99 -18.15
C GLY A 109 -53.23 14.28 -17.80
N THR A 110 -53.28 12.94 -17.81
CA THR A 110 -54.53 12.19 -17.50
C THR A 110 -54.52 11.51 -16.12
N LEU A 111 -53.49 11.71 -15.29
CA LEU A 111 -53.59 11.35 -13.87
C LEU A 111 -54.46 12.39 -13.15
N PRO A 112 -55.66 12.05 -12.66
CA PRO A 112 -56.42 12.95 -11.82
C PRO A 112 -55.77 12.98 -10.44
N GLY A 113 -55.12 14.10 -10.11
CA GLY A 113 -54.90 14.58 -8.75
C GLY A 113 -54.00 13.75 -7.84
N GLY A 114 -52.71 14.11 -7.80
CA GLY A 114 -51.90 14.00 -6.59
C GLY A 114 -51.64 15.42 -6.10
N GLY A 115 -52.51 15.91 -5.21
CA GLY A 115 -52.45 17.27 -4.68
C GLY A 115 -51.17 17.54 -3.89
N GLU A 116 -50.74 18.79 -3.98
CA GLU A 116 -49.78 19.44 -3.10
C GLU A 116 -50.22 19.31 -1.62
N GLY A 117 -49.25 18.99 -0.76
CA GLY A 117 -49.36 18.91 0.69
C GLY A 117 -48.00 18.65 1.31
#